data_AF-A0A355F9Q8-F1
#
_entry.id   AF-A0A355F9Q8-F1
#
_cell.length_a   1.000
_cell.length_b   1.000
_cell.length_c   1.000
_cell.angle_alpha   90.00
_cell.angle_beta   90.00
_cell.angle_gamma   90.00
#
_symmetry.space_group_name_H-M   'P 1'
#
loop_
_entity.id
_entity.type
_entity.pdbx_description
1 polymer ?
#
loop_
_entity_poly.entity_id
_entity_poly.type
_entity_poly.pdbx_seq_one_letter_code
_entity_poly.pdbx_strand_id
1 'polypeptide(L)'
;RRLVGRLRGSQRHRFAAAGGPLQACLLRRPGQAQAHLRGSRGHGGEGREQGEGRLENHLALFLRLFRPPVKTRFALQSPAMPELPEVEVLRRSLEPHLVGDRIERVEVHNAALREPVDRATLVRHAAGREVEALRRRGKYLLINLSGGRTVVVHLGMSGRLTLVPAGTPPEPHEHVALHLRSGGRLRFRDPRRFGVVFSLPTAALAGDPHFSHLGAEPLEPGFDGAFLARAAAGRRGPVKPFLMDGTVVVGIGN
;
A
#
# COMPACT_ATOMS: atom_id res chain seq x y z
N ARG A 1 55.56 -0.55 -27.31
CA ARG A 1 56.40 -1.50 -28.09
C ARG A 1 57.37 -2.18 -27.10
N ARG A 2 57.39 -3.52 -27.07
CA ARG A 2 58.13 -4.42 -26.12
C ARG A 2 57.53 -4.40 -24.69
N LEU A 3 57.37 -5.49 -23.93
CA LEU A 3 57.89 -6.87 -23.93
C LEU A 3 56.83 -7.87 -23.38
N VAL A 4 56.81 -9.09 -23.95
CA VAL A 4 56.88 -10.43 -23.31
C VAL A 4 56.09 -10.64 -21.98
N GLY A 5 55.15 -11.56 -21.78
CA GLY A 5 54.99 -12.94 -22.26
C GLY A 5 55.27 -13.95 -21.12
N ARG A 6 54.26 -14.68 -20.61
CA ARG A 6 54.32 -15.98 -19.86
C ARG A 6 52.89 -16.38 -19.42
N LEU A 7 52.25 -17.40 -19.98
CA LEU A 7 52.38 -18.86 -19.74
C LEU A 7 51.81 -19.39 -18.40
N ARG A 8 50.68 -20.10 -18.54
CA ARG A 8 50.22 -21.39 -17.96
C ARG A 8 50.40 -21.66 -16.45
N GLY A 9 49.34 -22.24 -15.86
CA GLY A 9 49.48 -23.17 -14.73
C GLY A 9 48.22 -23.40 -13.90
N SER A 10 47.53 -24.52 -14.13
CA SER A 10 46.55 -25.10 -13.20
C SER A 10 47.24 -25.60 -11.93
N GLN A 11 46.58 -25.61 -10.77
CA GLN A 11 46.62 -26.73 -9.81
C GLN A 11 45.52 -26.60 -8.74
N ARG A 12 45.01 -27.77 -8.35
CA ARG A 12 44.03 -28.05 -7.31
C ARG A 12 44.74 -28.16 -5.96
N HIS A 13 44.06 -27.83 -4.86
CA HIS A 13 44.33 -28.47 -3.56
C HIS A 13 43.02 -28.69 -2.77
N ARG A 14 42.89 -29.92 -2.28
CA ARG A 14 41.93 -30.44 -1.29
C ARG A 14 42.48 -30.22 0.14
N PHE A 15 41.59 -30.14 1.14
CA PHE A 15 41.62 -30.81 2.47
C PHE A 15 40.26 -30.44 3.14
N ALA A 16 39.29 -31.36 3.37
CA ALA A 16 39.11 -32.30 4.50
C ALA A 16 39.09 -31.60 5.88
N ALA A 17 38.27 -31.89 6.89
CA ALA A 17 37.12 -32.77 7.14
C ALA A 17 36.60 -32.44 8.57
N ALA A 18 35.49 -33.08 8.96
CA ALA A 18 35.09 -33.48 10.33
C ALA A 18 34.08 -32.61 11.12
N GLY A 19 32.94 -33.25 11.44
CA GLY A 19 32.45 -33.36 12.83
C GLY A 19 31.17 -32.61 13.20
N GLY A 20 30.00 -33.25 13.07
CA GLY A 20 28.88 -33.05 14.00
C GLY A 20 29.18 -33.72 15.37
N PRO A 21 28.21 -33.93 16.30
CA PRO A 21 26.75 -33.96 16.08
C PRO A 21 25.85 -33.37 17.22
N LEU A 22 24.54 -33.29 16.89
CA LEU A 22 23.34 -33.62 17.70
C LEU A 22 23.21 -33.13 19.16
N GLN A 23 22.08 -32.48 19.51
CA GLN A 23 20.88 -33.21 20.00
C GLN A 23 19.68 -32.27 20.25
N ALA A 24 18.51 -32.79 19.89
CA ALA A 24 17.18 -32.27 20.17
C ALA A 24 16.63 -32.90 21.47
N CYS A 25 15.71 -32.20 22.15
CA CYS A 25 14.67 -32.69 23.08
C CYS A 25 13.98 -31.44 23.69
N LEU A 26 12.71 -31.35 24.04
CA LEU A 26 11.56 -32.25 24.02
C LEU A 26 10.32 -31.37 24.25
N LEU A 27 9.23 -31.68 23.53
CA LEU A 27 7.88 -31.23 23.84
C LEU A 27 7.44 -31.78 25.21
N ARG A 28 6.83 -30.93 26.05
CA ARG A 28 5.98 -31.36 27.17
C ARG A 28 4.69 -30.54 27.23
N ARG A 29 3.56 -31.24 27.12
CA ARG A 29 2.23 -30.82 27.60
C ARG A 29 2.15 -31.05 29.11
N PRO A 30 1.27 -30.32 29.79
CA PRO A 30 0.18 -30.93 30.56
C PRO A 30 -1.15 -30.25 30.18
N GLY A 31 -2.36 -30.76 30.37
CA GLY A 31 -2.88 -31.78 31.29
C GLY A 31 -4.29 -31.28 31.65
N GLN A 32 -5.31 -32.08 31.38
CA GLN A 32 -6.70 -31.78 31.69
C GLN A 32 -6.96 -31.78 33.21
N ALA A 33 -7.87 -30.94 33.68
CA ALA A 33 -8.63 -31.19 34.90
C ALA A 33 -10.05 -30.63 34.75
N GLN A 34 -11.02 -31.53 34.56
CA GLN A 34 -12.42 -31.30 34.84
C GLN A 34 -12.65 -31.51 36.35
N ALA A 35 -13.44 -30.65 36.97
CA ALA A 35 -14.11 -30.95 38.23
C ALA A 35 -15.54 -30.45 38.18
N HIS A 36 -16.47 -31.42 38.16
CA HIS A 36 -17.86 -31.27 38.54
C HIS A 36 -17.98 -30.73 39.97
N LEU A 37 -18.95 -29.86 40.22
CA LEU A 37 -19.79 -29.95 41.43
C LEU A 37 -21.21 -29.45 41.11
N ARG A 38 -22.17 -30.18 41.68
CA ARG A 38 -23.62 -30.12 41.51
C ARG A 38 -24.28 -29.20 42.56
N GLY A 39 -25.50 -28.78 42.25
CA GLY A 39 -26.60 -28.51 43.20
C GLY A 39 -26.61 -27.09 43.78
N SER A 40 -27.75 -26.45 44.08
CA SER A 40 -29.13 -26.89 44.15
C SER A 40 -30.06 -25.66 44.26
N ARG A 41 -31.34 -25.88 43.96
CA ARG A 41 -32.48 -24.95 43.96
C ARG A 41 -32.89 -24.45 45.37
N GLY A 42 -33.59 -23.33 45.38
CA GLY A 42 -34.53 -22.84 46.42
C GLY A 42 -34.83 -21.35 46.18
N HIS A 43 -35.87 -20.92 45.45
CA HIS A 43 -37.30 -20.77 45.80
C HIS A 43 -37.63 -19.87 47.00
N GLY A 44 -38.32 -18.75 46.70
CA GLY A 44 -39.42 -18.20 47.51
C GLY A 44 -39.12 -16.90 48.26
N GLY A 45 -39.92 -15.85 47.98
CA GLY A 45 -40.08 -14.71 48.88
C GLY A 45 -40.43 -13.39 48.19
N GLU A 46 -41.72 -13.17 47.93
CA GLU A 46 -42.29 -11.86 47.57
C GLU A 46 -42.21 -10.89 48.75
N GLY A 47 -42.02 -9.59 48.44
CA GLY A 47 -42.14 -8.50 49.40
C GLY A 47 -42.09 -7.16 48.68
N ARG A 48 -43.26 -6.55 48.45
CA ARG A 48 -43.41 -5.16 48.01
C ARG A 48 -43.08 -4.23 49.17
N GLU A 49 -42.30 -3.20 48.94
CA GLU A 49 -42.49 -1.90 49.59
C GLU A 49 -41.88 -0.78 48.74
N GLN A 50 -42.59 0.34 48.70
CA GLN A 50 -42.36 1.49 47.84
C GLN A 50 -41.52 2.54 48.57
N GLY A 51 -40.71 3.28 47.79
CA GLY A 51 -40.45 4.70 48.05
C GLY A 51 -39.18 5.02 48.85
N GLU A 52 -38.20 5.56 48.12
CA GLU A 52 -37.29 6.68 48.48
C GLU A 52 -35.89 6.42 47.92
N GLY A 53 -35.35 7.38 47.16
CA GLY A 53 -34.00 7.27 46.60
C GLY A 53 -33.82 7.92 45.23
N ARG A 54 -34.32 9.15 45.10
CA ARG A 54 -34.06 10.03 43.96
C ARG A 54 -32.70 10.70 44.17
N LEU A 55 -31.63 10.12 43.64
CA LEU A 55 -30.45 10.80 43.09
C LEU A 55 -29.50 9.71 42.56
N GLU A 56 -28.78 9.98 41.47
CA GLU A 56 -27.92 9.03 40.72
C GLU A 56 -28.63 8.08 39.75
N ASN A 57 -29.08 8.60 38.60
CA ASN A 57 -29.09 7.83 37.34
C ASN A 57 -29.37 8.65 36.06
N HIS A 58 -29.12 9.97 36.05
CA HIS A 58 -29.41 10.81 34.88
C HIS A 58 -28.20 11.30 34.05
N LEU A 59 -26.95 11.04 34.45
CA LEU A 59 -25.80 11.34 33.59
C LEU A 59 -25.42 10.18 32.64
N ALA A 60 -25.73 8.94 33.01
CA ALA A 60 -25.42 7.75 32.20
C ALA A 60 -26.37 7.53 31.00
N LEU A 61 -27.53 8.19 31.00
CA LEU A 61 -28.51 8.11 29.92
C LEU A 61 -28.34 9.23 28.87
N PHE A 62 -27.68 10.35 29.23
CA PHE A 62 -27.46 11.48 28.32
C PHE A 62 -26.16 11.34 27.49
N LEU A 63 -25.19 10.53 27.93
CA LEU A 63 -23.94 10.23 27.20
C LEU A 63 -24.03 8.98 26.30
N ARG A 64 -25.24 8.46 26.05
CA ARG A 64 -25.51 7.31 25.17
C ARG A 64 -26.14 7.67 23.82
N LEU A 65 -26.28 8.96 23.50
CA LEU A 65 -26.98 9.41 22.29
C LEU A 65 -26.16 10.16 21.24
N PHE A 66 -24.84 10.32 21.39
CA PHE A 66 -24.02 10.90 20.31
C PHE A 66 -22.65 10.23 20.17
N ARG A 67 -22.62 9.15 19.39
CA ARG A 67 -21.44 8.77 18.61
C ARG A 67 -21.91 8.28 17.24
N PRO A 68 -21.83 9.10 16.17
CA PRO A 68 -21.99 8.54 14.84
C PRO A 68 -20.80 7.60 14.60
N PRO A 69 -21.02 6.37 14.12
CA PRO A 69 -19.92 5.55 13.65
C PRO A 69 -19.40 6.21 12.38
N VAL A 70 -18.16 6.69 12.42
CA VAL A 70 -17.44 7.13 11.21
C VAL A 70 -17.13 5.88 10.38
N LYS A 71 -18.13 5.39 9.64
CA LYS A 71 -17.96 4.41 8.57
C LYS A 71 -17.59 5.19 7.31
N THR A 72 -16.37 5.70 7.27
CA THR A 72 -15.85 6.27 6.02
C THR A 72 -15.30 5.13 5.17
N ARG A 73 -16.20 4.34 4.58
CA ARG A 73 -15.85 3.47 3.44
C ARG A 73 -15.97 4.29 2.18
N PHE A 74 -14.91 5.01 1.81
CA PHE A 74 -14.77 5.45 0.42
C PHE A 74 -14.24 4.29 -0.40
N ALA A 75 -15.16 3.43 -0.83
CA ALA A 75 -14.90 2.50 -1.92
C ALA A 75 -15.69 3.00 -3.12
N LEU A 76 -15.05 3.83 -3.96
CA LEU A 76 -15.54 4.07 -5.32
C LEU A 76 -15.47 2.72 -6.05
N GLN A 77 -16.60 2.03 -6.11
CA GLN A 77 -16.74 0.83 -6.91
C GLN A 77 -16.93 1.28 -8.37
N SER A 78 -15.82 1.46 -9.08
CA SER A 78 -15.82 1.40 -10.53
C SER A 78 -15.34 0.00 -10.95
N PRO A 79 -16.12 -0.78 -11.72
CA PRO A 79 -15.68 -2.05 -12.28
C PRO A 79 -14.66 -1.88 -13.42
N ALA A 80 -14.37 -0.64 -13.82
CA ALA A 80 -13.41 -0.31 -14.87
C ALA A 80 -11.98 -0.12 -14.33
N MET A 81 -11.01 -0.37 -15.21
CA MET A 81 -9.59 -0.10 -15.02
C MET A 81 -9.39 1.31 -14.44
N PRO A 82 -8.69 1.50 -13.31
CA PRO A 82 -8.38 2.84 -12.81
C PRO A 82 -7.67 3.66 -13.88
N GLU A 83 -8.35 4.69 -14.39
CA GLU A 83 -7.81 5.64 -15.33
C GLU A 83 -7.29 6.88 -14.61
N LEU A 84 -6.92 7.90 -15.37
CA LEU A 84 -6.47 9.17 -14.81
C LEU A 84 -7.46 9.78 -13.80
N PRO A 85 -8.78 9.86 -14.08
CA PRO A 85 -9.72 10.45 -13.14
C PRO A 85 -9.76 9.72 -11.79
N GLU A 86 -9.80 8.38 -11.79
CA GLU A 86 -9.81 7.57 -10.57
C GLU A 86 -8.53 7.77 -9.75
N VAL A 87 -7.36 7.83 -10.42
CA VAL A 87 -6.08 8.07 -9.75
C VAL A 87 -6.03 9.49 -9.17
N GLU A 88 -6.58 10.49 -9.86
CA GLU A 88 -6.64 11.87 -9.36
C GLU A 88 -7.60 12.01 -8.17
N VAL A 89 -8.76 11.35 -8.21
CA VAL A 89 -9.68 11.30 -7.07
C VAL A 89 -9.03 10.61 -5.87
N LEU A 90 -8.32 9.50 -6.11
CA LEU A 90 -7.55 8.82 -5.07
C LEU A 90 -6.47 9.74 -4.49
N ARG A 91 -5.69 10.44 -5.34
CA ARG A 91 -4.68 11.41 -4.90
C ARG A 91 -5.30 12.48 -3.99
N ARG A 92 -6.37 13.14 -4.43
CA ARG A 92 -7.08 14.19 -3.68
C ARG A 92 -7.66 13.70 -2.36
N SER A 93 -8.17 12.48 -2.32
CA SER A 93 -8.74 11.90 -1.10
C SER A 93 -7.69 11.48 -0.08
N LEU A 94 -6.49 11.08 -0.53
CA LEU A 94 -5.41 10.68 0.36
C LEU A 94 -4.55 11.85 0.84
N GLU A 95 -4.37 12.88 0.00
CA GLU A 95 -3.46 14.01 0.27
C GLU A 95 -3.67 14.67 1.65
N PRO A 96 -4.90 15.01 2.09
CA PRO A 96 -5.14 15.63 3.41
C PRO A 96 -4.77 14.76 4.61
N HIS A 97 -4.62 13.45 4.40
CA HIS A 97 -4.34 12.47 5.45
C HIS A 97 -2.89 11.99 5.44
N LEU A 98 -2.16 12.19 4.32
CA LEU A 98 -0.80 11.70 4.16
C LEU A 98 0.23 12.81 4.26
N VAL A 99 -0.03 13.98 3.66
CA VAL A 99 0.96 15.06 3.62
C VAL A 99 1.23 15.60 5.03
N GLY A 100 2.51 15.72 5.38
CA GLY A 100 2.99 16.09 6.71
C GLY A 100 3.07 14.92 7.70
N ASP A 101 2.56 13.74 7.34
CA ASP A 101 2.70 12.54 8.17
C ASP A 101 4.00 11.79 7.86
N ARG A 102 4.48 10.99 8.81
CA ARG A 102 5.70 10.20 8.69
C ARG A 102 5.37 8.72 8.49
N ILE A 103 5.99 8.09 7.50
CA ILE A 103 5.98 6.64 7.34
C ILE A 103 6.93 6.06 8.38
N GLU A 104 6.41 5.44 9.44
CA GLU A 104 7.23 4.81 10.48
C GLU A 104 7.80 3.47 10.03
N ARG A 105 6.98 2.68 9.34
CA ARG A 105 7.32 1.32 8.92
C ARG A 105 6.74 1.00 7.55
N VAL A 106 7.47 0.22 6.79
CA VAL A 106 7.02 -0.36 5.53
C VAL A 106 6.96 -1.87 5.69
N GLU A 107 5.81 -2.45 5.37
CA GLU A 107 5.62 -3.88 5.29
C GLU A 107 5.34 -4.29 3.84
N VAL A 108 6.04 -5.31 3.38
CA VAL A 108 5.67 -5.99 2.14
C VAL A 108 5.17 -7.38 2.56
N HIS A 109 3.92 -7.71 2.34
CA HIS A 109 3.39 -9.03 2.67
C HIS A 109 3.64 -10.02 1.53
N ASN A 110 3.48 -9.55 0.30
CA ASN A 110 3.72 -10.33 -0.89
C ASN A 110 4.35 -9.45 -1.98
N ALA A 111 5.60 -9.74 -2.32
CA ALA A 111 6.36 -8.98 -3.32
C ALA A 111 6.01 -9.36 -4.77
N ALA A 112 5.27 -10.45 -5.01
CA ALA A 112 4.97 -10.97 -6.34
C ALA A 112 3.82 -10.20 -7.02
N LEU A 113 4.11 -8.96 -7.43
CA LEU A 113 3.30 -8.16 -8.36
C LEU A 113 3.81 -8.34 -9.80
N ARG A 114 3.23 -7.60 -10.75
CA ARG A 114 3.67 -7.59 -12.17
C ARG A 114 5.17 -7.39 -12.29
N GLU A 115 5.67 -6.46 -11.48
CA GLU A 115 7.08 -6.24 -11.24
C GLU A 115 7.33 -6.55 -9.76
N PRO A 116 8.27 -7.47 -9.44
CA PRO A 116 8.54 -7.83 -8.06
C PRO A 116 8.95 -6.61 -7.23
N VAL A 117 8.33 -6.43 -6.07
CA VAL A 117 8.67 -5.34 -5.15
C VAL A 117 10.04 -5.60 -4.53
N ASP A 118 11.03 -4.75 -4.82
CA ASP A 118 12.30 -4.73 -4.09
C ASP A 118 12.05 -4.19 -2.67
N ARG A 119 11.82 -5.13 -1.75
CA ARG A 119 11.56 -4.85 -0.33
C ARG A 119 12.68 -4.02 0.30
N ALA A 120 13.94 -4.35 0.04
CA ALA A 120 15.06 -3.69 0.70
C ALA A 120 15.16 -2.24 0.26
N THR A 121 15.04 -1.98 -1.05
CA THR A 121 15.04 -0.62 -1.58
C THR A 121 13.82 0.18 -1.13
N LEU A 122 12.62 -0.41 -1.17
CA LEU A 122 11.40 0.27 -0.74
C LEU A 122 11.45 0.68 0.75
N VAL A 123 11.84 -0.24 1.64
CA VAL A 123 12.00 0.05 3.07
C VAL A 123 13.05 1.16 3.28
N ARG A 124 14.23 1.04 2.64
CA ARG A 124 15.31 2.03 2.75
C ARG A 124 14.88 3.42 2.29
N HIS A 125 14.09 3.51 1.24
CA HIS A 125 13.68 4.79 0.67
C HIS A 125 12.47 5.42 1.34
N ALA A 126 11.66 4.66 2.10
CA ALA A 126 10.41 5.17 2.64
C ALA A 126 10.30 5.17 4.17
N ALA A 127 10.86 4.18 4.86
CA ALA A 127 10.76 4.10 6.32
C ALA A 127 11.47 5.30 7.00
N GLY A 128 10.82 5.86 8.01
CA GLY A 128 11.27 7.03 8.77
C GLY A 128 11.11 8.38 8.07
N ARG A 129 10.54 8.45 6.86
CA ARG A 129 10.43 9.70 6.09
C ARG A 129 9.03 10.31 6.17
N GLU A 130 9.00 11.63 6.21
CA GLU A 130 7.79 12.44 6.07
C GLU A 130 7.31 12.47 4.61
N VAL A 131 6.00 12.46 4.40
CA VAL A 131 5.36 12.65 3.11
C VAL A 131 5.23 14.14 2.84
N GLU A 132 5.95 14.64 1.84
CA GLU A 132 5.97 16.06 1.50
C GLU A 132 4.86 16.44 0.53
N ALA A 133 4.50 15.55 -0.40
CA ALA A 133 3.47 15.81 -1.39
C ALA A 133 2.90 14.52 -2.00
N LEU A 134 1.64 14.58 -2.44
CA LEU A 134 1.04 13.57 -3.30
C LEU A 134 0.83 14.15 -4.71
N ARG A 135 1.50 13.54 -5.69
CA ARG A 135 1.40 13.92 -7.10
C ARG A 135 0.86 12.76 -7.93
N ARG A 136 0.50 13.06 -9.18
CA ARG A 136 0.08 12.07 -10.18
C ARG A 136 0.85 12.33 -11.47
N ARG A 137 1.25 11.26 -12.15
CA ARG A 137 1.76 11.30 -13.53
C ARG A 137 1.05 10.21 -14.33
N GLY A 138 0.20 10.59 -15.27
CA GLY A 138 -0.70 9.65 -15.95
C GLY A 138 -1.52 8.82 -14.96
N LYS A 139 -1.31 7.50 -14.97
CA LYS A 139 -1.99 6.52 -14.09
C LYS A 139 -1.16 6.13 -12.85
N TYR A 140 -0.04 6.82 -12.62
CA TYR A 140 0.84 6.61 -11.47
C TYR A 140 0.53 7.62 -10.36
N LEU A 141 0.37 7.11 -9.14
CA LEU A 141 0.39 7.92 -7.92
C LEU A 141 1.84 8.03 -7.44
N LEU A 142 2.27 9.25 -7.14
CA LEU A 142 3.61 9.57 -6.67
C LEU A 142 3.51 10.14 -5.25
N ILE A 143 4.10 9.44 -4.29
CA ILE A 143 4.19 9.87 -2.89
C ILE A 143 5.61 10.40 -2.69
N ASN A 144 5.76 11.72 -2.71
CA ASN A 144 7.04 12.38 -2.49
C ASN A 144 7.34 12.40 -1.00
N LEU A 145 8.55 12.01 -0.66
CA LEU A 145 9.04 11.87 0.69
C LEU A 145 10.25 12.77 0.91
N SER A 146 10.36 13.25 2.14
CA SER A 146 11.52 13.99 2.64
C SER A 146 12.84 13.33 2.28
N GLY A 147 13.85 14.15 2.01
CA GLY A 147 15.17 13.71 1.57
C GLY A 147 15.21 13.12 0.15
N GLY A 148 14.34 13.64 -0.73
CA GLY A 148 14.40 13.43 -2.19
C GLY A 148 14.08 12.01 -2.63
N ARG A 149 13.09 11.36 -2.01
CA ARG A 149 12.63 10.03 -2.38
C ARG A 149 11.18 10.06 -2.83
N THR A 150 10.82 9.17 -3.75
CA THR A 150 9.43 9.01 -4.17
C THR A 150 9.06 7.54 -4.14
N VAL A 151 7.92 7.22 -3.53
CA VAL A 151 7.24 5.94 -3.70
C VAL A 151 6.26 6.06 -4.85
N VAL A 152 6.32 5.14 -5.79
CA VAL A 152 5.48 5.11 -6.98
C VAL A 152 4.52 3.94 -6.87
N VAL A 153 3.24 4.20 -7.12
CA VAL A 153 2.18 3.19 -7.14
C VAL A 153 1.40 3.29 -8.45
N HIS A 154 1.32 2.18 -9.18
CA HIS A 154 0.40 1.99 -10.29
C HIS A 154 -0.66 0.97 -9.89
N LEU A 155 -1.94 1.33 -9.97
CA LEU A 155 -3.03 0.45 -9.48
C LEU A 155 -3.27 -0.77 -10.39
N GLY A 156 -2.85 -0.71 -11.66
CA GLY A 156 -3.18 -1.75 -12.62
C GLY A 156 -4.68 -1.78 -12.85
N MET A 157 -5.30 -2.96 -12.89
CA MET A 157 -6.76 -3.08 -13.12
C MET A 157 -7.58 -3.27 -11.85
N SER A 158 -7.02 -3.92 -10.82
CA SER A 158 -7.74 -4.26 -9.58
C SER A 158 -7.05 -3.78 -8.33
N GLY A 159 -5.97 -3.01 -8.47
CA GLY A 159 -5.25 -2.43 -7.37
C GLY A 159 -6.11 -1.42 -6.63
N ARG A 160 -6.07 -1.48 -5.31
CA ARG A 160 -6.74 -0.56 -4.40
C ARG A 160 -5.76 -0.09 -3.36
N LEU A 161 -5.66 1.22 -3.22
CA LEU A 161 -4.92 1.87 -2.16
C LEU A 161 -5.93 2.41 -1.14
N THR A 162 -5.83 1.97 0.11
CA THR A 162 -6.80 2.35 1.15
C THR A 162 -6.08 2.73 2.43
N LEU A 163 -6.50 3.84 3.03
CA LEU A 163 -6.06 4.25 4.36
C LEU A 163 -6.98 3.61 5.40
N VAL A 164 -6.42 2.83 6.30
CA VAL A 164 -7.14 2.15 7.39
C VAL A 164 -6.46 2.41 8.73
N PRO A 165 -7.13 2.24 9.89
CA PRO A 165 -6.46 2.28 11.18
C PRO A 165 -5.35 1.23 11.30
N ALA A 166 -4.24 1.55 11.99
CA ALA A 166 -3.06 0.69 12.10
C ALA A 166 -3.36 -0.72 12.65
N GLY A 167 -4.33 -0.83 13.57
CA GLY A 167 -4.76 -2.12 14.14
C GLY A 167 -5.63 -2.99 13.21
N THR A 168 -5.98 -2.52 12.01
CA THR A 168 -6.80 -3.28 11.06
C THR A 168 -5.99 -4.49 10.56
N PRO A 169 -6.48 -5.73 10.70
CA PRO A 169 -5.74 -6.91 10.22
C PRO A 169 -5.47 -6.87 8.70
N PRO A 170 -4.39 -7.49 8.22
CA PRO A 170 -4.14 -7.65 6.79
C PRO A 170 -5.28 -8.41 6.10
N GLU A 171 -5.64 -7.99 4.89
CA GLU A 171 -6.64 -8.69 4.06
C GLU A 171 -5.99 -9.57 2.98
N PRO A 172 -6.73 -10.53 2.40
CA PRO A 172 -6.27 -11.25 1.23
C PRO A 172 -5.85 -10.31 0.10
N HIS A 173 -4.79 -10.68 -0.61
CA HIS A 173 -4.20 -9.89 -1.70
C HIS A 173 -3.61 -8.56 -1.25
N GLU A 174 -3.31 -8.36 0.03
CA GLU A 174 -2.50 -7.24 0.50
C GLU A 174 -1.02 -7.48 0.17
N HIS A 175 -0.40 -6.53 -0.51
CA HIS A 175 0.97 -6.65 -1.01
C HIS A 175 1.94 -5.76 -0.25
N VAL A 176 1.58 -4.49 -0.06
CA VAL A 176 2.41 -3.48 0.60
C VAL A 176 1.56 -2.67 1.58
N ALA A 177 2.11 -2.34 2.74
CA ALA A 177 1.51 -1.44 3.71
C ALA A 177 2.54 -0.41 4.21
N LEU A 178 2.16 0.86 4.20
CA LEU A 178 2.92 1.97 4.79
C LEU A 178 2.22 2.35 6.11
N HIS A 179 2.90 2.15 7.23
CA HIS A 179 2.41 2.52 8.55
C HIS A 179 2.79 3.97 8.82
N LEU A 180 1.81 4.77 9.20
CA LEU A 180 1.94 6.20 9.41
C LEU A 180 1.97 6.51 10.90
N ARG A 181 2.70 7.56 11.26
CA ARG A 181 2.87 8.00 12.65
C ARG A 181 1.57 8.46 13.28
N SER A 182 0.63 9.01 12.50
CA SER A 182 -0.72 9.36 12.98
C SER A 182 -1.57 8.16 13.42
N GLY A 183 -1.10 6.92 13.24
CA GLY A 183 -1.85 5.70 13.52
C GLY A 183 -2.67 5.18 12.34
N GLY A 184 -2.49 5.77 11.15
CA GLY A 184 -3.01 5.25 9.89
C GLY A 184 -2.10 4.21 9.24
N ARG A 185 -2.67 3.39 8.37
CA ARG A 185 -1.97 2.38 7.57
C ARG A 185 -2.48 2.45 6.13
N LEU A 186 -1.62 2.87 5.21
CA LEU A 186 -1.92 2.91 3.79
C LEU A 186 -1.57 1.56 3.17
N ARG A 187 -2.57 0.76 2.83
CA ARG A 187 -2.38 -0.58 2.26
C ARG A 187 -2.69 -0.61 0.77
N PHE A 188 -1.86 -1.34 0.02
CA PHE A 188 -2.06 -1.67 -1.37
C PHE A 188 -2.51 -3.13 -1.51
N ARG A 189 -3.71 -3.33 -2.05
CA ARG A 189 -4.27 -4.65 -2.37
C ARG A 189 -4.44 -4.82 -3.86
N ASP A 190 -4.12 -5.99 -4.40
CA ASP A 190 -4.35 -6.27 -5.83
C ASP A 190 -4.54 -7.77 -6.13
N PRO A 191 -5.80 -8.23 -6.25
CA PRO A 191 -6.09 -9.64 -6.55
C PRO A 191 -5.48 -10.14 -7.86
N ARG A 192 -5.39 -9.31 -8.90
CA ARG A 192 -4.85 -9.69 -10.22
C ARG A 192 -3.35 -9.50 -10.33
N ARG A 193 -2.72 -8.84 -9.35
CA ARG A 193 -1.27 -8.62 -9.26
C ARG A 193 -0.68 -7.88 -10.48
N PHE A 194 -1.45 -6.96 -11.06
CA PHE A 194 -1.02 -6.13 -12.19
C PHE A 194 -0.52 -4.73 -11.81
N GLY A 195 -0.73 -4.34 -10.55
CA GLY A 195 -0.18 -3.15 -9.99
C GLY A 195 1.34 -3.23 -9.84
N VAL A 196 1.94 -2.08 -9.60
CA VAL A 196 3.37 -1.91 -9.46
C VAL A 196 3.64 -0.98 -8.29
N VAL A 197 4.60 -1.34 -7.45
CA VAL A 197 5.03 -0.54 -6.31
C VAL A 197 6.55 -0.56 -6.26
N PHE A 198 7.16 0.61 -6.38
CA PHE A 198 8.61 0.78 -6.27
C PHE A 198 8.96 2.14 -5.67
N SER A 199 10.25 2.39 -5.46
CA SER A 199 10.72 3.68 -5.00
C SER A 199 12.07 4.04 -5.61
N LEU A 200 12.29 5.32 -5.80
CA LEU A 200 13.50 5.86 -6.44
C LEU A 200 13.82 7.27 -5.92
N PRO A 201 15.04 7.79 -6.15
CA PRO A 201 15.31 9.20 -5.97
C PRO A 201 14.35 10.05 -6.80
N THR A 202 13.77 11.10 -6.22
CA THR A 202 12.84 11.98 -6.94
C THR A 202 13.47 12.60 -8.19
N ALA A 203 14.75 12.96 -8.10
CA ALA A 203 15.51 13.49 -9.24
C ALA A 203 15.66 12.51 -10.41
N ALA A 204 15.51 11.20 -10.18
CA ALA A 204 15.59 10.19 -11.22
C ALA A 204 14.26 9.92 -11.94
N LEU A 205 13.14 10.48 -11.45
CA LEU A 205 11.80 10.21 -11.99
C LEU A 205 11.70 10.48 -13.51
N ALA A 206 12.22 11.59 -13.99
CA ALA A 206 12.09 11.99 -15.40
C ALA A 206 12.82 11.04 -16.36
N GLY A 207 13.93 10.44 -15.93
CA GLY A 207 14.73 9.52 -16.74
C GLY A 207 14.36 8.04 -16.57
N ASP A 208 13.51 7.72 -15.61
CA ASP A 208 13.13 6.33 -15.33
C ASP A 208 12.28 5.76 -16.49
N PRO A 209 12.51 4.49 -16.89
CA PRO A 209 11.81 3.87 -18.02
C PRO A 209 10.28 3.90 -17.93
N HIS A 210 9.69 3.99 -16.73
CA HIS A 210 8.25 4.08 -16.55
C HIS A 210 7.67 5.44 -16.93
N PHE A 211 8.51 6.48 -16.98
CA PHE A 211 8.07 7.87 -17.15
C PHE A 211 8.67 8.57 -18.38
N SER A 212 9.87 8.18 -18.81
CA SER A 212 10.64 8.87 -19.85
C SER A 212 9.94 8.90 -21.22
N HIS A 213 9.05 7.95 -21.48
CA HIS A 213 8.28 7.84 -22.72
C HIS A 213 6.87 8.45 -22.63
N LEU A 214 6.45 8.95 -21.46
CA LEU A 214 5.09 9.43 -21.25
C LEU A 214 4.84 10.78 -21.92
N GLY A 215 3.71 10.89 -22.63
CA GLY A 215 3.28 12.08 -23.35
C GLY A 215 2.70 13.19 -22.47
N ALA A 216 1.95 14.10 -23.06
CA ALA A 216 1.40 15.27 -22.37
C ALA A 216 0.42 14.89 -21.24
N GLU A 217 0.42 15.64 -20.13
CA GLU A 217 -0.66 15.60 -19.14
C GLU A 217 -1.88 16.34 -19.67
N PRO A 218 -3.07 15.71 -19.76
CA PRO A 218 -4.25 16.35 -20.34
C PRO A 218 -4.87 17.45 -19.47
N LEU A 219 -4.46 17.54 -18.20
CA LEU A 219 -4.95 18.56 -17.26
C LEU A 219 -3.95 19.70 -17.03
N GLU A 220 -2.77 19.64 -17.65
CA GLU A 220 -1.77 20.70 -17.55
C GLU A 220 -1.98 21.77 -18.63
N PRO A 221 -1.56 23.03 -18.36
CA PRO A 221 -1.56 24.07 -19.37
C PRO A 221 -0.78 23.63 -20.62
N GLY A 222 -1.33 23.93 -21.79
CA GLY A 222 -0.71 23.60 -23.09
C GLY A 222 -1.22 22.30 -23.73
N PHE A 223 -2.05 21.52 -23.04
CA PHE A 223 -2.84 20.47 -23.69
C PHE A 223 -4.16 21.05 -24.21
N ASP A 224 -4.28 21.14 -25.54
CA ASP A 224 -5.46 21.67 -26.22
C ASP A 224 -5.75 20.92 -27.55
N GLY A 225 -6.83 21.31 -28.23
CA GLY A 225 -7.17 20.74 -29.54
C GLY A 225 -6.09 20.96 -30.59
N ALA A 226 -5.34 22.06 -30.52
CA ALA A 226 -4.26 22.36 -31.45
C ALA A 226 -3.04 21.44 -31.21
N PHE A 227 -2.73 21.10 -29.96
CA PHE A 227 -1.75 20.09 -29.60
C PHE A 227 -2.12 18.74 -30.22
N LEU A 228 -3.37 18.28 -30.03
CA LEU A 228 -3.82 17.01 -30.60
C LEU A 228 -3.77 17.02 -32.13
N ALA A 229 -4.19 18.11 -32.77
CA ALA A 229 -4.12 18.25 -34.23
C ALA A 229 -2.67 18.16 -34.73
N ARG A 230 -1.72 18.83 -34.06
CA ARG A 230 -0.29 18.74 -34.38
C ARG A 230 0.26 17.33 -34.15
N ALA A 231 -0.10 16.68 -33.05
CA ALA A 231 0.36 15.33 -32.72
C ALA A 231 -0.20 14.25 -33.68
N ALA A 232 -1.41 14.49 -34.22
CA ALA A 232 -2.07 13.63 -35.19
C ALA A 232 -1.60 13.88 -36.63
N ALA A 233 -0.94 15.01 -36.92
CA ALA A 233 -0.56 15.40 -38.27
C ALA A 233 0.30 14.32 -38.94
N GLY A 234 -0.13 13.88 -40.15
CA GLY A 234 0.56 12.84 -40.91
C GLY A 234 0.33 11.40 -40.42
N ARG A 235 -0.35 11.19 -39.29
CA ARG A 235 -0.71 9.84 -38.83
C ARG A 235 -1.90 9.31 -39.64
N ARG A 236 -1.86 8.02 -39.97
CA ARG A 236 -2.98 7.29 -40.58
C ARG A 236 -3.45 6.21 -39.61
N GLY A 237 -4.76 6.10 -39.39
CA GLY A 237 -5.34 5.07 -38.55
C GLY A 237 -6.54 5.56 -37.74
N PRO A 238 -7.16 4.67 -36.94
CA PRO A 238 -8.31 5.03 -36.14
C PRO A 238 -7.95 5.99 -35.00
N VAL A 239 -8.87 6.86 -34.62
CA VAL A 239 -8.67 7.87 -33.56
C VAL A 239 -8.49 7.23 -32.18
N LYS A 240 -9.17 6.11 -31.90
CA LYS A 240 -9.13 5.46 -30.58
C LYS A 240 -7.71 5.00 -30.18
N PRO A 241 -6.97 4.20 -30.97
CA PRO A 241 -5.58 3.84 -30.67
C PRO A 241 -4.65 5.05 -30.54
N PHE A 242 -4.89 6.11 -31.32
CA PHE A 242 -4.11 7.35 -31.22
C PHE A 242 -4.32 8.05 -29.86
N LEU A 243 -5.56 8.15 -29.38
CA LEU A 243 -5.85 8.74 -28.07
C LEU A 243 -5.39 7.87 -26.90
N MET A 244 -5.42 6.55 -27.05
CA MET A 244 -4.95 5.59 -26.04
C MET A 244 -3.42 5.44 -26.01
N ASP A 245 -2.69 6.06 -26.94
CA ASP A 245 -1.24 6.04 -26.98
C ASP A 245 -0.68 6.95 -25.87
N GLY A 246 -0.22 6.31 -24.79
CA GLY A 246 0.38 6.98 -23.63
C GLY A 246 1.63 7.79 -23.92
N THR A 247 2.24 7.64 -25.11
CA THR A 247 3.36 8.46 -25.57
C THR A 247 2.92 9.81 -26.16
N VAL A 248 1.66 9.92 -26.58
CA VAL A 248 1.05 11.16 -27.06
C VAL A 248 0.42 11.92 -25.90
N VAL A 249 -0.51 11.26 -25.20
CA VAL A 249 -1.24 11.81 -24.07
C VAL A 249 -1.42 10.72 -23.03
N VAL A 250 -1.09 11.04 -21.78
CA VAL A 250 -1.24 10.05 -20.70
C VAL A 250 -2.66 10.01 -20.15
N GLY A 251 -3.04 8.86 -19.62
CA GLY A 251 -4.21 8.75 -18.76
C GLY A 251 -5.54 8.45 -19.46
N ILE A 252 -5.54 8.33 -20.79
CA ILE A 252 -6.71 7.89 -21.55
C ILE A 252 -6.79 6.35 -21.55
N GLY A 253 -7.98 5.86 -21.22
CA GLY A 253 -8.35 4.45 -21.12
C GLY A 253 -9.13 3.91 -22.30
N ASN A 254 -9.63 2.68 -22.15
CA ASN A 254 -10.45 2.00 -23.17
C ASN A 254 -11.91 2.48 -23.21
#